data_AF-A0A1T2XC30-F1
#
_entry.id   AF-A0A1T2XC30-F1
#
_cell.length_a   1.000
_cell.length_b   1.000
_cell.length_c   1.000
_cell.angle_alpha   90.00
_cell.angle_beta   90.00
_cell.angle_gamma   90.00
#
_symmetry.space_group_name_H-M   'P 1'
#
loop_
_entity.id
_entity.type
_entity.pdbx_description
1 polymer ?
#
loop_
_entity_poly.entity_id
_entity_poly.type
_entity_poly.pdbx_seq_one_letter_code
_entity_poly.pdbx_strand_id
1 'polypeptide(L)' 'MPSKKNIETEHEEETELSKLINRKIELANKLGIMDDYNPIDNYQGTEEYKELQEIDKRLWELVK' A
#
# COMPACT_ATOMS: atom_id res chain seq x y z
N MET A 1 5.17 -38.42 11.32
CA MET A 1 4.02 -37.65 10.81
C MET A 1 4.02 -36.32 11.55
N PRO A 2 4.33 -35.18 10.92
CA PRO A 2 4.18 -33.90 11.59
C PRO A 2 2.83 -33.26 11.21
N SER A 3 2.05 -33.08 12.26
CA SER A 3 1.09 -32.00 12.54
C SER A 3 0.68 -31.10 11.38
N LYS A 4 -0.60 -31.21 10.99
CA LYS A 4 -1.34 -30.13 10.32
C LYS A 4 -1.38 -28.94 11.28
N LYS A 5 -0.45 -28.01 11.08
CA LYS A 5 -0.47 -26.69 11.68
C LYS A 5 -1.56 -25.91 10.94
N ASN A 6 -2.54 -25.40 11.66
CA ASN A 6 -3.44 -24.35 11.16
C ASN A 6 -2.54 -23.16 10.76
N ILE A 7 -2.47 -22.82 9.47
CA ILE A 7 -1.72 -21.64 8.96
C ILE A 7 -2.60 -20.83 7.98
N GLU A 8 -3.92 -21.07 7.93
CA GLU A 8 -4.77 -20.40 6.94
C GLU A 8 -5.18 -18.97 7.32
N THR A 9 -4.89 -18.50 8.54
CA THR A 9 -5.25 -17.14 8.98
C THR A 9 -4.07 -16.15 9.02
N GLU A 10 -2.81 -16.60 8.91
CA GLU A 10 -1.64 -15.71 9.00
C GLU A 10 -1.17 -15.20 7.61
N HIS A 11 -1.55 -15.88 6.52
CA HIS A 11 -1.11 -15.51 5.16
C HIS A 11 -2.04 -14.52 4.44
N GLU A 12 -3.29 -14.34 4.85
CA GLU A 12 -4.23 -13.43 4.20
C GLU A 12 -3.95 -11.95 4.54
N GLU A 13 -3.59 -11.65 5.79
CA GLU A 13 -3.29 -10.29 6.25
C GLU A 13 -2.02 -9.72 5.58
N GLU A 14 -0.98 -10.55 5.42
CA GLU A 14 0.21 -10.19 4.65
C GLU A 14 -0.13 -9.89 3.18
N THR A 15 -1.16 -10.55 2.64
CA THR A 15 -1.55 -10.39 1.23
C THR A 15 -2.26 -9.06 1.00
N GLU A 16 -3.20 -8.68 1.87
CA GLU A 16 -3.88 -7.38 1.76
C GLU A 16 -2.94 -6.21 2.06
N LEU A 17 -2.08 -6.34 3.07
CA LEU A 17 -1.02 -5.37 3.35
C LEU A 17 -0.08 -5.20 2.14
N SER A 18 0.35 -6.31 1.53
CA SER A 18 1.21 -6.29 0.34
C SER A 18 0.52 -5.66 -0.86
N LYS A 19 -0.78 -5.91 -1.08
CA LYS A 19 -1.56 -5.27 -2.14
C LYS A 19 -1.62 -3.75 -1.95
N LEU A 20 -1.87 -3.30 -0.72
CA LEU A 20 -1.92 -1.87 -0.39
C LEU A 20 -0.55 -1.20 -0.56
N ILE A 21 0.54 -1.84 -0.13
CA ILE A 21 1.90 -1.34 -0.32
C ILE A 21 2.25 -1.24 -1.81
N ASN A 22 1.99 -2.28 -2.59
CA ASN A 22 2.24 -2.26 -4.04
C ASN A 22 1.45 -1.14 -4.72
N ARG A 23 0.18 -0.98 -4.36
CA ARG A 23 -0.65 0.09 -4.90
C ARG A 23 -0.14 1.48 -4.53
N LYS A 24 0.34 1.65 -3.30
CA LYS A 24 0.97 2.90 -2.85
C LYS A 24 2.22 3.22 -3.68
N ILE A 25 3.07 2.22 -3.93
CA ILE A 25 4.28 2.37 -4.75
C ILE A 25 3.92 2.76 -6.19
N GLU A 26 2.92 2.12 -6.79
CA GLU A 26 2.43 2.49 -8.12
C GLU A 26 1.96 3.95 -8.19
N LEU A 27 1.18 4.39 -7.20
CA LEU A 27 0.68 5.76 -7.13
C LEU A 27 1.81 6.76 -6.88
N ALA A 28 2.74 6.46 -5.98
CA ALA A 28 3.89 7.30 -5.71
C ALA A 28 4.81 7.44 -6.94
N ASN A 29 5.00 6.37 -7.71
CA ASN A 29 5.73 6.40 -8.99
C ASN A 29 4.99 7.21 -10.05
N LYS A 30 3.66 7.03 -10.19
CA LYS A 30 2.84 7.84 -11.12
C LYS A 30 2.90 9.32 -10.79
N LEU A 31 2.90 9.65 -9.49
CA LEU A 31 2.97 11.01 -9.01
C LEU A 31 4.38 11.59 -9.07
N GLY A 32 5.42 10.79 -9.36
CA GLY A 32 6.82 11.24 -9.41
C GLY A 32 7.45 11.51 -8.04
N ILE A 33 6.84 11.00 -6.95
CA ILE A 33 7.25 11.28 -5.57
C ILE A 33 8.40 10.37 -5.12
N MET A 34 8.54 9.19 -5.73
CA MET A 34 9.40 8.11 -5.19
C MET A 34 10.79 8.00 -5.81
N ASP A 35 10.94 8.16 -7.14
CA ASP A 35 12.22 7.99 -7.83
C ASP A 35 13.03 9.31 -7.86
N ASP A 36 12.61 10.26 -8.69
CA ASP A 36 13.41 11.46 -9.00
C ASP A 36 13.07 12.66 -8.11
N TYR A 37 12.20 12.47 -7.10
CA TYR A 37 11.59 13.58 -6.31
C TYR A 37 11.08 14.72 -7.20
N ASN A 38 10.61 14.36 -8.39
CA ASN A 38 10.07 15.29 -9.36
C ASN A 38 8.56 15.04 -9.45
N PRO A 39 7.81 15.42 -8.41
CA PRO A 39 6.40 15.18 -8.40
C PRO A 39 5.72 15.98 -9.50
N ILE A 40 4.66 15.41 -10.09
CA ILE A 40 3.88 16.12 -11.09
C ILE A 40 3.30 17.42 -10.48
N ASP A 41 3.21 18.47 -11.30
CA ASP A 41 2.68 19.75 -10.83
C ASP A 41 1.27 19.57 -10.25
N ASN A 42 1.05 20.13 -9.06
CA ASN A 42 -0.19 19.99 -8.30
C ASN A 42 -0.61 18.53 -8.01
N TYR A 43 0.34 17.58 -7.88
CA TYR A 43 0.05 16.20 -7.50
C TYR A 43 -0.84 16.09 -6.26
N GLN A 44 -0.71 17.00 -5.30
CA GLN A 44 -1.55 17.06 -4.09
C GLN A 44 -3.05 17.21 -4.37
N GLY A 45 -3.42 17.73 -5.54
CA GLY A 45 -4.80 17.88 -5.99
C GLY A 45 -5.33 16.73 -6.84
N THR A 46 -4.49 15.78 -7.24
CA THR A 46 -4.90 14.69 -8.13
C THR A 46 -5.60 13.58 -7.36
N GLU A 47 -6.36 12.76 -8.08
CA GLU A 47 -7.08 11.62 -7.48
C GLU A 47 -6.10 10.57 -6.96
N GLU A 48 -4.95 10.39 -7.61
CA GLU A 48 -3.91 9.46 -7.21
C GLU A 48 -3.34 9.80 -5.83
N TYR A 49 -3.17 11.09 -5.50
CA TYR A 49 -2.70 11.50 -4.18
C TYR A 49 -3.76 11.29 -3.11
N LYS A 50 -5.05 11.47 -3.44
CA LYS A 50 -6.15 11.14 -2.53
C LYS A 50 -6.22 9.63 -2.26
N GLU A 51 -6.09 8.81 -3.30
CA GLU A 51 -5.99 7.35 -3.17
C GLU A 51 -4.80 6.96 -2.29
N LEU A 52 -3.63 7.59 -2.48
CA LEU A 52 -2.43 7.34 -1.68
C LEU A 52 -2.70 7.60 -0.18
N GLN A 53 -3.37 8.71 0.16
CA GLN A 53 -3.72 9.03 1.55
C GLN A 53 -4.74 8.05 2.14
N GLU A 54 -5.70 7.58 1.36
CA GLU A 54 -6.67 6.59 1.82
C GLU A 54 -6.00 5.24 2.08
N ILE A 55 -5.07 4.84 1.21
CA ILE A 55 -4.25 3.64 1.39
C ILE A 55 -3.40 3.77 2.65
N ASP A 56 -2.76 4.91 2.88
CA ASP A 56 -1.96 5.14 4.09
C ASP A 56 -2.79 5.03 5.37
N LYS A 57 -4.04 5.52 5.34
CA LYS A 57 -4.97 5.36 6.46
C LYS A 57 -5.34 3.88 6.70
N ARG A 58 -5.67 3.13 5.64
CA ARG A 58 -5.96 1.69 5.75
C ARG A 58 -4.75 0.89 6.23
N LEU A 59 -3.56 1.22 5.74
CA LEU A 59 -2.31 0.62 6.21
C LEU A 59 -2.10 0.88 7.71
N TRP A 60 -2.38 2.09 8.18
CA TRP A 60 -2.28 2.42 9.60
C TRP A 60 -3.28 1.67 10.48
N GLU A 61 -4.49 1.40 9.97
CA GLU A 61 -5.50 0.58 10.64
C GLU A 61 -5.09 -0.89 10.72
N LEU A 62 -4.40 -1.42 9.70
CA LEU A 62 -3.91 -2.82 9.68
C LEU A 62 -2.68 -3.07 10.57
N VAL A 63 -1.88 -2.03 10.86
CA VAL A 63 -0.67 -2.14 11.69
C VAL A 63 -0.98 -1.92 13.19
N LYS A 64 -2.22 -1.55 13.55
CA LYS A 64 -2.66 -1.30 14.93
C LYS A 64 -3.07 -2.57 15.68
#